data_AF-A0A519HKJ7-F1
#
_entry.id   AF-A0A519HKJ7-F1
#
_cell.length_a   1.000
_cell.length_b   1.000
_cell.length_c   1.000
_cell.angle_alpha   90.00
_cell.angle_beta   90.00
_cell.angle_gamma   90.00
#
_symmetry.space_group_name_H-M   'P 1'
#
loop_
_entity.id
_entity.type
_entity.pdbx_description
1 polymer ?
#
loop_
_entity_poly.entity_id
_entity_poly.type
_entity_poly.pdbx_seq_one_letter_code
_entity_poly.pdbx_strand_id
1 'polypeptide(L)'
;MTTNPAFGQAIALWEATRQTVTDDEFATLEDAERVILTHKPTSLADAATMLEVVMEQRGDGRSDGLDLRAIERIVSLLRSGAASEGCPAQASASVAGFRTSRA
;
A
#
# COMPACT_ATOMS: atom_id res chain seq x y z
N MET A 1 13.19 6.60 -4.08
CA MET A 1 11.71 6.69 -4.16
C MET A 1 11.32 7.96 -3.43
N THR A 2 10.79 8.94 -4.14
CA THR A 2 10.37 10.21 -3.53
C THR A 2 8.97 10.00 -2.97
N THR A 3 8.85 9.87 -1.65
CA THR A 3 7.57 9.89 -0.96
C THR A 3 6.85 11.19 -1.34
N ASN A 4 5.56 11.09 -1.67
CA ASN A 4 4.76 12.28 -1.96
C ASN A 4 4.81 13.19 -0.71
N PRO A 5 5.30 14.44 -0.81
CA PRO A 5 5.52 15.28 0.37
C PRO A 5 4.22 15.54 1.15
N ALA A 6 3.08 15.58 0.47
CA ALA A 6 1.77 15.70 1.11
C ALA A 6 1.41 14.45 1.93
N PHE A 7 1.78 13.26 1.45
CA PHE A 7 1.54 12.01 2.17
C PHE A 7 2.36 11.93 3.45
N GLY A 8 3.66 12.23 3.38
CA GLY A 8 4.52 12.23 4.56
C GLY A 8 4.11 13.27 5.61
N GLN A 9 3.70 14.46 5.17
CA GLN A 9 3.19 15.50 6.07
C GLN A 9 1.87 15.09 6.73
N ALA A 10 0.95 14.48 5.97
CA ALA A 10 -0.31 14.01 6.50
C ALA A 10 -0.12 12.89 7.54
N ILE A 11 0.81 11.96 7.32
CA ILE A 11 1.17 10.94 8.32
C ILE A 11 1.67 11.58 9.60
N ALA A 12 2.64 12.49 9.51
CA ALA A 12 3.20 13.13 10.69
C ALA A 12 2.14 13.92 11.49
N LEU A 13 1.23 14.59 10.79
CA LEU A 13 0.10 15.28 11.39
C LEU A 13 -0.88 14.31 12.06
N TRP A 14 -1.26 13.24 11.37
CA TRP A 14 -2.19 12.24 11.89
C TRP A 14 -1.64 11.53 13.12
N GLU A 15 -0.37 11.10 13.09
CA GLU A 15 0.30 10.47 14.23
C GLU A 15 0.40 11.40 15.45
N ALA A 16 0.72 12.68 15.22
CA ALA A 16 0.87 13.67 16.29
C ALA A 16 -0.47 14.01 16.96
N THR A 17 -1.57 14.00 16.21
CA THR A 17 -2.84 14.56 16.67
C THR A 17 -3.86 13.50 17.07
N ARG A 18 -3.82 12.27 16.52
CA ARG A 18 -4.87 11.25 16.73
C ARG A 18 -5.15 10.87 18.18
N GLN A 19 -4.19 11.07 19.09
CA GLN A 19 -4.33 10.73 20.52
C GLN A 19 -4.77 11.90 21.41
N THR A 20 -4.72 13.13 20.89
CA THR A 20 -4.94 14.36 21.66
C THR A 20 -6.05 15.23 21.07
N VAL A 21 -6.76 14.72 20.06
CA VAL A 21 -7.68 15.53 19.25
C VAL A 21 -8.77 16.16 20.11
N THR A 22 -8.84 17.49 20.03
CA THR A 22 -9.98 18.28 20.50
C THR A 22 -10.99 18.46 19.35
N ASP A 23 -12.24 18.86 19.65
CA ASP A 23 -13.26 19.07 18.61
C ASP A 23 -12.80 20.04 17.50
N ASP A 24 -11.96 21.03 17.83
CA ASP A 24 -11.41 22.01 16.87
C ASP A 24 -10.33 21.41 15.93
N GLU A 25 -9.64 20.36 16.38
CA GLU A 25 -8.57 19.69 15.61
C GLU A 25 -9.10 18.54 14.76
N PHE A 26 -10.37 18.16 14.96
CA PHE A 26 -11.00 17.04 14.28
C PHE A 26 -11.02 17.22 12.74
N ALA A 27 -11.36 18.42 12.25
CA ALA A 27 -11.34 18.72 10.82
C ALA A 27 -9.94 18.61 10.20
N THR A 28 -8.91 18.96 10.98
CA THR A 28 -7.51 18.85 10.54
C THR A 28 -7.09 17.37 10.46
N LEU A 29 -7.57 16.55 11.39
CA LEU A 29 -7.33 15.11 11.38
C LEU A 29 -8.06 14.42 10.21
N GLU A 30 -9.32 14.79 9.93
CA GLU A 30 -10.08 14.30 8.78
C GLU A 30 -9.40 14.63 7.44
N ASP A 31 -8.83 15.83 7.30
CA ASP A 31 -8.12 16.22 6.08
C ASP A 31 -6.81 15.43 5.91
N ALA A 32 -6.06 15.22 7.00
CA ALA A 32 -4.86 14.39 6.98
C ALA A 32 -5.19 12.95 6.57
N GLU A 33 -6.23 12.39 7.18
CA GLU A 33 -6.74 11.06 6.88
C GLU A 33 -7.14 10.93 5.41
N ARG A 34 -7.86 11.92 4.87
CA ARG A 34 -8.25 11.94 3.46
C ARG A 34 -7.04 11.91 2.52
N VAL A 35 -5.99 12.66 2.86
CA VAL A 35 -4.73 12.65 2.09
C VAL A 35 -4.05 11.27 2.17
N ILE A 36 -4.04 10.65 3.35
CA ILE A 36 -3.44 9.30 3.53
C ILE A 36 -4.21 8.25 2.73
N LEU A 37 -5.54 8.20 2.85
CA LEU A 37 -6.36 7.15 2.25
C LEU A 37 -6.59 7.33 0.73
N THR A 38 -6.37 8.53 0.19
CA THR A 38 -6.35 8.75 -1.26
C THR A 38 -4.99 8.45 -1.90
N HIS A 39 -3.94 8.24 -1.10
CA HIS A 39 -2.60 7.93 -1.59
C HIS A 39 -2.57 6.60 -2.37
N LYS A 40 -1.70 6.55 -3.39
CA LYS A 40 -1.39 5.31 -4.10
C LYS A 40 -0.12 4.72 -3.48
N PRO A 41 -0.21 3.65 -2.68
CA PRO A 41 0.94 3.08 -2.01
C PRO A 41 1.92 2.52 -3.05
N THR A 42 3.20 2.82 -2.86
CA THR A 42 4.29 2.34 -3.73
C THR A 42 5.21 1.35 -3.02
N SER A 43 5.07 1.24 -1.70
CA SER A 43 5.83 0.36 -0.84
C SER A 43 4.93 -0.32 0.20
N LEU A 44 5.45 -1.40 0.81
CA LEU A 44 4.77 -2.05 1.93
C LEU A 44 4.66 -1.12 3.15
N ALA A 45 5.60 -0.21 3.34
CA ALA A 45 5.54 0.79 4.40
C ALA A 45 4.36 1.75 4.21
N ASP A 46 4.19 2.30 3.00
CA ASP A 46 3.03 3.15 2.68
C ASP A 46 1.71 2.40 2.95
N ALA A 47 1.64 1.14 2.52
CA ALA A 47 0.46 0.29 2.68
C ALA A 47 0.15 -0.04 4.15
N ALA A 48 1.18 -0.28 4.97
CA ALA A 48 1.02 -0.52 6.39
C ALA A 48 0.45 0.71 7.11
N THR A 49 1.02 1.89 6.85
CA THR A 49 0.52 3.16 7.41
C THR A 49 -0.93 3.42 6.99
N MET A 50 -1.28 3.23 5.72
CA MET A 50 -2.67 3.37 5.27
C MET A 50 -3.62 2.40 6.01
N LEU A 51 -3.18 1.16 6.29
CA LEU A 51 -4.00 0.19 7.00
C LEU A 51 -4.23 0.57 8.47
N GLU A 52 -3.23 1.14 9.14
CA GLU A 52 -3.36 1.64 10.52
C GLU A 52 -4.46 2.71 10.62
N VAL A 53 -4.49 3.65 9.67
CA VAL A 53 -5.53 4.68 9.59
C VAL A 53 -6.92 4.05 9.41
N VAL A 54 -7.08 3.12 8.46
CA VAL A 54 -8.36 2.41 8.24
C VAL A 54 -8.79 1.62 9.48
N MET A 55 -7.85 1.03 10.23
CA MET A 55 -8.17 0.23 11.41
C MET A 55 -8.68 1.07 12.58
N GLU A 56 -8.15 2.28 12.75
CA GLU A 56 -8.55 3.16 13.85
C GLU A 56 -9.93 3.80 13.63
N GLN A 57 -10.37 3.95 12.38
CA GLN A 57 -11.71 4.43 12.03
C GLN A 57 -12.84 3.45 12.36
N ARG A 58 -12.54 2.19 12.68
CA ARG A 58 -13.55 1.15 12.98
C ARG A 58 -14.45 1.46 14.19
N GLY A 59 -14.26 2.59 14.86
CA GLY A 59 -15.04 3.05 16.00
C GLY A 59 -16.46 3.55 15.68
N ASP A 60 -16.73 4.08 14.47
CA ASP A 60 -18.04 4.68 14.16
C ASP A 60 -18.89 3.92 13.12
N GLY A 61 -18.29 2.97 12.39
CA GLY A 61 -18.94 2.12 11.40
C GLY A 61 -19.33 2.83 10.09
N ARG A 62 -18.90 4.07 9.85
CA ARG A 62 -19.16 4.83 8.62
C ARG A 62 -17.93 4.86 7.71
N SER A 63 -17.74 3.79 6.95
CA SER A 63 -16.86 3.89 5.79
C SER A 63 -17.54 4.73 4.70
N ASP A 64 -17.09 5.96 4.52
CA ASP A 64 -17.52 6.90 3.45
C ASP A 64 -17.10 6.46 2.02
N GLY A 65 -16.64 5.20 1.89
CA GLY A 65 -16.13 4.59 0.66
C GLY A 65 -14.64 4.87 0.43
N LEU A 66 -14.02 5.75 1.21
CA LEU A 66 -12.60 6.04 1.13
C LEU A 66 -11.76 4.85 1.63
N ASP A 67 -12.14 4.25 2.76
CA ASP A 67 -11.52 3.05 3.33
C ASP A 67 -11.46 1.90 2.33
N LEU A 68 -12.58 1.63 1.67
CA LEU A 68 -12.69 0.54 0.70
C LEU A 68 -11.72 0.76 -0.47
N ARG A 69 -11.67 1.99 -1.00
CA ARG A 69 -10.73 2.35 -2.07
C ARG A 69 -9.27 2.27 -1.60
N ALA A 70 -8.98 2.64 -0.35
CA ALA A 70 -7.66 2.47 0.23
C ALA A 70 -7.27 0.99 0.31
N ILE A 71 -8.15 0.14 0.82
CA ILE A 71 -7.97 -1.32 0.88
C ILE A 71 -7.76 -1.91 -0.53
N GLU A 72 -8.55 -1.49 -1.52
CA GLU A 72 -8.40 -1.94 -2.91
C GLU A 72 -7.00 -1.62 -3.47
N ARG A 73 -6.49 -0.40 -3.21
CA ARG A 73 -5.14 0.00 -3.63
C ARG A 73 -4.06 -0.82 -2.93
N ILE A 74 -4.20 -1.08 -1.63
CA ILE A 74 -3.29 -1.93 -0.84
C ILE A 74 -3.28 -3.35 -1.43
N VAL A 75 -4.44 -3.95 -1.65
CA VAL A 75 -4.56 -5.30 -2.22
C VAL A 75 -3.94 -5.36 -3.62
N SER A 76 -4.13 -4.32 -4.44
CA SER A 76 -3.52 -4.22 -5.76
C SER A 76 -1.98 -4.21 -5.70
N LEU A 77 -1.40 -3.45 -4.76
CA LEU A 77 0.04 -3.46 -4.50
C LEU A 77 0.53 -4.85 -4.10
N LEU A 78 -0.13 -5.48 -3.13
CA LEU A 78 0.24 -6.81 -2.64
C LEU A 78 0.20 -7.88 -3.73
N ARG A 79 -0.84 -7.86 -4.58
CA ARG A 79 -0.96 -8.78 -5.72
C ARG A 79 0.12 -8.54 -6.77
N SER A 80 0.47 -7.28 -7.02
CA SER A 80 1.53 -6.92 -7.96
C SER A 80 2.92 -7.34 -7.44
N GLY A 81 3.17 -7.18 -6.13
CA GLY A 81 4.37 -7.67 -5.47
C GLY A 81 4.49 -9.19 -5.49
N ALA A 82 3.40 -9.90 -5.17
CA ALA A 82 3.36 -11.36 -5.23
C ALA A 82 3.59 -11.91 -6.65
N ALA A 83 3.10 -11.22 -7.69
CA ALA A 83 3.40 -11.55 -9.08
C ALA A 83 4.89 -11.33 -9.44
N SER A 84 5.54 -10.37 -8.79
CA SER A 84 6.97 -10.08 -8.98
C SER A 84 7.88 -11.09 -8.27
N GLU A 85 7.44 -11.69 -7.17
CA GLU A 85 8.17 -12.76 -6.46
C GLU A 85 7.91 -14.17 -7.04
N GLY A 86 6.90 -14.30 -7.90
CA GLY A 86 6.45 -15.56 -8.50
C GLY A 86 7.22 -16.05 -9.74
N CYS A 87 8.35 -15.45 -10.12
CA CYS A 87 9.17 -15.94 -11.23
C CYS A 87 10.51 -16.52 -10.74
N PRO A 88 10.55 -17.76 -10.20
CA PRO A 88 11.77 -18.53 -10.27
C PRO A 88 12.05 -18.79 -11.74
N ALA A 89 13.17 -18.26 -12.22
CA ALA A 89 13.68 -18.42 -13.57
C ALA A 89 13.35 -19.81 -14.14
N GLN A 90 12.56 -19.84 -15.22
CA GLN A 90 12.61 -20.97 -16.14
C GLN A 90 14.05 -21.05 -16.65
N ALA A 91 14.85 -21.88 -16.02
CA ALA A 91 16.01 -22.48 -16.62
C ALA A 91 15.50 -23.35 -17.78
N SER A 92 15.18 -22.72 -18.91
CA SER A 92 15.20 -23.37 -20.21
C SER A 92 16.65 -23.74 -20.47
N ALA A 93 17.08 -24.85 -19.85
CA ALA A 93 18.26 -25.55 -20.27
C ALA A 93 18.02 -25.96 -21.73
N SER A 94 18.64 -25.20 -22.63
CA SER A 94 18.88 -25.64 -24.00
C SER A 94 19.49 -27.03 -23.94
N VAL A 95 18.67 -28.06 -24.19
CA VAL A 95 19.18 -29.35 -24.62
C VAL A 95 19.71 -29.12 -26.03
N ALA A 96 20.97 -28.71 -26.07
CA ALA A 96 21.78 -28.66 -27.27
C ALA A 96 21.78 -30.06 -27.90
N GLY A 97 21.46 -30.09 -29.19
CA GLY A 97 21.37 -31.32 -29.96
C GLY A 97 22.66 -32.14 -29.87
N PHE A 98 22.50 -33.41 -29.53
CA PHE A 98 23.51 -34.42 -29.81
C PHE A 98 23.01 -35.29 -30.96
N ARG A 99 23.24 -34.81 -32.19
CA ARG A 99 23.31 -35.67 -33.36
C ARG A 99 24.70 -36.27 -33.41
N THR A 100 24.81 -37.58 -33.26
CA THR A 100 25.92 -38.34 -33.86
C THR A 100 25.38 -39.59 -34.52
N SER A 101 25.40 -39.58 -35.85
CA SER A 101 25.24 -40.73 -36.73
C SER A 101 26.44 -41.67 -36.62
N ARG A 102 26.18 -42.99 -36.57
CA ARG A 102 26.94 -44.11 -37.19
C ARG A 102 26.42 -45.43 -36.58
N ALA A 103 26.30 -46.54 -37.27
CA ALA A 103 26.70 -46.95 -38.63
C ALA A 103 25.69 -48.00 -39.13
#